data_AF-A0AAJ0DPI6-F1
#
_entry.id   AF-A0AAJ0DPI6-F1
#
_cell.length_a   1.000
_cell.length_b   1.000
_cell.length_c   1.000
_cell.angle_alpha   90.00
_cell.angle_beta   90.00
_cell.angle_gamma   90.00
#
_symmetry.space_group_name_H-M   'P 1'
#
loop_
_entity.id
_entity.type
_entity.pdbx_description
1 polymer ?
#
loop_
_entity_poly.entity_id
_entity_poly.type
_entity_poly.pdbx_seq_one_letter_code
_entity_poly.pdbx_strand_id
1 'polypeptide(L)'
;MPLTVLSSNEVSRVLHSFTKEDIEHLQTQLADALHWYSTSADENDYCSDYQPERIQLKRKDGSTTLFMPASGTTGQAVKVLNMGPPATGSGLPSLENLSLDTDSSRSSISGTTAVESPRGSISTFASSETGQTGGGSGSSTSSVPGNGTAVSPGYGLDKTTSPSTRDATATTIRGSLTLMDHEGNTTGLINATELTAFRTALASTMLLKKRHSVHDLTVFGAGKQAYWHIRLALLLRGPEIHHLNIITRNFDSARKCIMRVYNPQPEDADYVNPIGSKYNSKTKANILTPSHTEYQRLVKDYVRSSNVIFCCTPSTQPLFPASYLTNPEGRKKGRYVACVGSYAPHMIELHPDILRNAVAPHHEHRHLHKRQKEGGAVIVDTVSGCLKEAGEVVQAKLLPDQVVELGELFMLKREAMRKQEERGEKVESGCNFQEGTGLKEWLTRGNVIYKSVGLGLMDVVVGHGVVEMAVQRGMGTRIEDFD
;
A
#
# COMPACT_ATOMS: atom_id res chain seq x y z
N MET A 1 11.89 -28.76 12.56
CA MET A 1 12.40 -27.97 11.40
C MET A 1 12.99 -26.66 11.91
N PRO A 2 14.05 -26.06 11.35
CA PRO A 2 14.60 -24.85 11.93
C PRO A 2 13.73 -23.62 11.67
N LEU A 3 13.53 -22.82 12.71
CA LEU A 3 12.90 -21.51 12.63
C LEU A 3 13.90 -20.47 12.08
N THR A 4 13.50 -19.71 11.07
CA THR A 4 14.28 -18.56 10.58
C THR A 4 13.72 -17.23 11.09
N VAL A 5 14.53 -16.47 11.83
CA VAL A 5 14.16 -15.15 12.35
C VAL A 5 14.82 -14.06 11.50
N LEU A 6 14.00 -13.11 11.02
CA LEU A 6 14.45 -11.98 10.20
C LEU A 6 14.14 -10.65 10.88
N SER A 7 15.19 -9.95 11.30
CA SER A 7 15.13 -8.57 11.79
C SER A 7 14.73 -7.58 10.68
N SER A 8 14.35 -6.35 11.05
CA SER A 8 14.03 -5.31 10.05
C SER A 8 15.17 -5.05 9.06
N ASN A 9 16.43 -5.11 9.51
CA ASN A 9 17.58 -4.89 8.65
C ASN A 9 17.77 -6.06 7.67
N GLU A 10 17.61 -7.30 8.14
CA GLU A 10 17.72 -8.50 7.29
C GLU A 10 16.59 -8.57 6.27
N VAL A 11 15.35 -8.25 6.66
CA VAL A 11 14.22 -8.12 5.72
C VAL A 11 14.56 -7.09 4.65
N SER A 12 15.04 -5.91 5.05
CA SER A 12 15.50 -4.89 4.11
C SER A 12 16.57 -5.47 3.17
N ARG A 13 17.63 -6.10 3.68
CA ARG A 13 18.71 -6.67 2.85
C ARG A 13 18.19 -7.70 1.85
N VAL A 14 17.38 -8.67 2.30
CA VAL A 14 16.78 -9.71 1.44
C VAL A 14 15.96 -9.06 0.33
N LEU A 15 15.01 -8.19 0.66
CA LEU A 15 14.13 -7.55 -0.32
C LEU A 15 14.89 -6.67 -1.33
N HIS A 16 15.95 -6.00 -0.90
CA HIS A 16 16.79 -5.17 -1.77
C HIS A 16 17.77 -5.98 -2.62
N SER A 17 17.97 -7.26 -2.28
CA SER A 17 18.84 -8.18 -3.02
C SER A 17 18.12 -8.89 -4.17
N PHE A 18 16.78 -8.84 -4.22
CA PHE A 18 16.01 -9.43 -5.31
C PHE A 18 16.36 -8.79 -6.66
N THR A 19 16.72 -9.65 -7.62
CA THR A 19 16.92 -9.34 -9.03
C THR A 19 15.59 -9.20 -9.75
N LYS A 20 15.64 -8.84 -11.03
CA LYS A 20 14.43 -8.85 -11.86
C LYS A 20 13.85 -10.26 -11.93
N GLU A 21 14.68 -11.29 -12.19
CA GLU A 21 14.23 -12.67 -12.26
C GLU A 21 13.56 -13.13 -10.96
N ASP A 22 14.16 -12.80 -9.80
CA ASP A 22 13.59 -13.15 -8.49
C ASP A 22 12.18 -12.55 -8.29
N ILE A 23 11.99 -11.27 -8.66
CA ILE A 23 10.68 -10.61 -8.58
C ILE A 23 9.69 -11.24 -9.55
N GLU A 24 10.10 -11.61 -10.75
CA GLU A 24 9.21 -12.28 -11.71
C GLU A 24 8.80 -13.68 -11.25
N HIS A 25 9.70 -14.41 -10.61
CA HIS A 25 9.41 -15.69 -10.00
C HIS A 25 8.42 -15.54 -8.83
N LEU A 26 8.67 -14.61 -7.91
CA LEU A 26 7.80 -14.36 -6.77
C LEU A 26 6.42 -13.83 -7.19
N GLN A 27 6.36 -13.02 -8.25
CA GLN A 27 5.09 -12.64 -8.87
C GLN A 27 4.36 -13.85 -9.47
N THR A 28 5.07 -14.82 -10.04
CA THR A 28 4.42 -16.03 -10.58
C THR A 28 3.82 -16.87 -9.45
N GLN A 29 4.57 -17.11 -8.37
CA GLN A 29 4.06 -17.81 -7.19
C GLN A 29 2.85 -17.09 -6.58
N LEU A 30 2.92 -15.76 -6.46
CA LEU A 30 1.78 -14.97 -5.98
C LEU A 30 0.59 -15.01 -6.93
N ALA A 31 0.81 -14.99 -8.26
CA ALA A 31 -0.25 -15.13 -9.26
C ALA A 31 -0.99 -16.45 -9.11
N ASP A 32 -0.25 -17.55 -8.93
CA ASP A 32 -0.80 -18.89 -8.82
C ASP A 32 -1.60 -19.04 -7.53
N ALA A 33 -1.11 -18.49 -6.41
CA ALA A 33 -1.85 -18.48 -5.15
C ALA A 33 -3.12 -17.62 -5.22
N LEU A 34 -3.04 -16.42 -5.81
CA LEU A 34 -4.22 -15.56 -6.03
C LEU A 34 -5.25 -16.23 -6.94
N HIS A 35 -4.78 -16.90 -8.00
CA HIS A 35 -5.64 -17.66 -8.90
C HIS A 35 -6.34 -18.80 -8.17
N TRP A 36 -5.60 -19.59 -7.39
CA TRP A 36 -6.16 -20.66 -6.57
C TRP A 36 -7.24 -20.12 -5.63
N TYR A 37 -6.96 -19.03 -4.92
CA TYR A 37 -7.92 -18.35 -4.05
C TYR A 37 -9.20 -17.96 -4.78
N SER A 38 -9.08 -17.35 -5.97
CA SER A 38 -10.24 -16.93 -6.76
C SER A 38 -11.06 -18.10 -7.32
N THR A 39 -10.44 -19.25 -7.65
CA THR A 39 -11.16 -20.41 -8.20
C THR A 39 -11.73 -21.36 -7.18
N SER A 40 -11.09 -21.47 -6.02
CA SER A 40 -11.56 -22.35 -4.94
C SER A 40 -12.85 -21.87 -4.28
N ALA A 41 -13.38 -20.72 -4.70
CA ALA A 41 -14.71 -20.25 -4.29
C ALA A 41 -15.86 -21.07 -4.91
N ASP A 42 -15.64 -21.74 -6.05
CA ASP A 42 -16.72 -22.39 -6.83
C ASP A 42 -16.91 -23.90 -6.54
N GLU A 43 -15.88 -24.59 -6.04
CA GLU A 43 -15.94 -26.03 -5.73
C GLU A 43 -16.00 -26.27 -4.21
N ASN A 44 -17.21 -26.24 -3.64
CA ASN A 44 -17.55 -26.63 -2.26
C ASN A 44 -16.83 -25.90 -1.11
N ASP A 45 -17.59 -24.99 -0.47
CA ASP A 45 -17.54 -24.61 0.95
C ASP A 45 -16.30 -23.86 1.49
N TYR A 46 -16.57 -22.64 2.01
CA TYR A 46 -15.74 -21.80 2.87
C TYR A 46 -14.43 -21.16 2.33
N CYS A 47 -14.53 -20.23 1.38
CA CYS A 47 -13.46 -19.28 1.08
C CYS A 47 -13.10 -18.36 2.29
N SER A 48 -14.06 -18.15 3.20
CA SER A 48 -13.87 -17.44 4.49
C SER A 48 -12.91 -18.15 5.44
N ASP A 49 -12.68 -19.46 5.27
CA ASP A 49 -11.84 -20.23 6.20
C ASP A 49 -10.36 -20.02 5.95
N TYR A 50 -9.98 -19.61 4.74
CA TYR A 50 -8.59 -19.31 4.40
C TYR A 50 -8.15 -17.92 4.87
N GLN A 51 -9.09 -16.98 5.06
CA GLN A 51 -8.82 -15.65 5.61
C GLN A 51 -9.92 -15.21 6.56
N PRO A 52 -9.82 -15.62 7.83
CA PRO A 52 -10.72 -15.14 8.86
C PRO A 52 -10.70 -13.61 8.96
N GLU A 53 -11.79 -13.03 9.45
CA GLU A 53 -11.82 -11.60 9.73
C GLU A 53 -10.73 -11.22 10.73
N ARG A 54 -10.12 -10.05 10.53
CA ARG A 54 -9.11 -9.53 11.45
C ARG A 54 -9.67 -9.42 12.86
N ILE A 55 -8.90 -9.85 13.84
CA ILE A 55 -9.27 -9.71 15.25
C ILE A 55 -8.64 -8.43 15.79
N GLN A 56 -9.45 -7.57 16.42
CA GLN A 56 -9.00 -6.31 17.00
C GLN A 56 -9.03 -6.35 18.52
N LEU A 57 -7.89 -6.05 19.14
CA LEU A 57 -7.76 -5.86 20.58
C LEU A 57 -7.49 -4.38 20.89
N LYS A 58 -8.48 -3.69 21.46
CA LYS A 58 -8.33 -2.30 21.95
C LYS A 58 -7.92 -2.31 23.41
N ARG A 59 -6.82 -1.62 23.74
CA ARG A 59 -6.31 -1.49 25.11
C ARG A 59 -6.81 -0.20 25.75
N LYS A 60 -6.86 -0.18 27.10
CA LYS A 60 -7.29 1.01 27.87
C LYS A 60 -6.42 2.24 27.64
N ASP A 61 -5.17 2.05 27.24
CA ASP A 61 -4.22 3.11 26.91
C ASP A 61 -4.46 3.72 25.51
N GLY A 62 -5.48 3.28 24.77
CA GLY A 62 -5.81 3.74 23.42
C GLY A 62 -5.02 3.05 22.31
N SER A 63 -4.07 2.17 22.64
CA SER A 63 -3.39 1.36 21.63
C SER A 63 -4.29 0.23 21.12
N THR A 64 -4.05 -0.18 19.88
CA THR A 64 -4.80 -1.26 19.24
C THR A 64 -3.85 -2.28 18.64
N THR A 65 -4.10 -3.56 18.93
CA THR A 65 -3.46 -4.69 18.26
C THR A 65 -4.43 -5.32 17.26
N LEU A 66 -3.95 -5.61 16.05
CA LEU A 66 -4.66 -6.35 15.03
C LEU A 66 -3.98 -7.71 14.82
N PHE A 67 -4.76 -8.78 14.84
CA PHE A 67 -4.32 -10.12 14.47
C PHE A 67 -4.98 -10.47 13.14
N MET A 68 -4.17 -10.92 12.18
CA MET A 68 -4.62 -11.24 10.84
C MET A 68 -4.11 -12.64 10.49
N PRO A 69 -4.88 -13.69 10.85
CA PRO A 69 -4.58 -15.04 10.39
C PRO A 69 -4.86 -15.17 8.89
N ALA A 70 -4.06 -15.98 8.22
CA ALA A 70 -4.25 -16.31 6.82
C ALA A 70 -3.70 -17.71 6.53
N SER A 71 -4.33 -18.38 5.60
CA SER A 71 -3.95 -19.69 5.08
C SER A 71 -3.80 -19.60 3.56
N GLY A 72 -2.88 -20.39 3.02
CA GLY A 72 -2.61 -20.47 1.60
C GLY A 72 -1.97 -21.81 1.24
N THR A 73 -1.71 -22.00 -0.04
CA THR A 73 -1.13 -23.25 -0.57
C THR A 73 0.25 -23.57 0.00
N THR A 74 1.01 -22.56 0.45
CA THR A 74 2.35 -22.73 1.02
C THR A 74 2.35 -22.91 2.54
N GLY A 75 1.18 -22.89 3.20
CA GLY A 75 1.05 -23.00 4.65
C GLY A 75 0.23 -21.86 5.26
N GLN A 76 0.51 -21.54 6.52
CA GLN A 76 -0.29 -20.60 7.31
C GLN A 76 0.56 -19.43 7.80
N ALA A 77 -0.08 -18.32 8.12
CA ALA A 77 0.58 -17.19 8.73
C ALA A 77 -0.33 -16.43 9.69
N VAL A 78 0.28 -15.80 10.70
CA VAL A 78 -0.40 -14.83 11.55
C VAL A 78 0.40 -13.54 11.54
N LYS A 79 -0.22 -12.47 11.03
CA LYS A 79 0.35 -11.12 11.10
C LYS A 79 -0.23 -10.39 12.31
N VAL A 80 0.65 -9.84 13.14
CA VAL A 80 0.29 -9.04 14.30
C VAL A 80 0.77 -7.61 14.09
N LEU A 81 -0.15 -6.66 14.12
CA LEU A 81 0.15 -5.22 13.97
C LEU A 81 -0.25 -4.48 15.25
N ASN A 82 0.61 -3.59 15.71
CA ASN A 82 0.37 -2.71 16.84
C ASN A 82 0.37 -1.25 16.40
N MET A 83 -0.69 -0.55 16.77
CA MET A 83 -0.87 0.87 16.54
C MET A 83 -0.84 1.58 17.89
N GLY A 84 0.08 2.55 18.03
CA GLY A 84 0.17 3.39 19.22
C GLY A 84 -1.09 4.25 19.41
N PRO A 85 -1.30 4.80 20.62
CA PRO A 85 -2.45 5.65 20.89
C PRO A 85 -2.50 6.82 19.91
N PRO A 86 -3.71 7.25 19.47
CA PRO A 86 -3.86 8.40 18.61
C PRO A 86 -3.23 9.62 19.29
N ALA A 87 -2.31 10.31 18.61
CA ALA A 87 -1.71 11.51 19.17
C ALA A 87 -2.82 12.57 19.35
N THR A 88 -2.88 13.17 20.54
CA THR A 88 -3.80 14.27 20.85
C THR A 88 -3.56 15.41 19.86
N GLY A 89 -4.51 15.66 18.97
CA GLY A 89 -4.45 16.76 17.98
C GLY A 89 -4.03 16.39 16.55
N SER A 90 -3.71 15.13 16.24
CA SER A 90 -3.62 14.68 14.84
C SER A 90 -4.94 14.03 14.43
N GLY A 91 -5.68 14.65 13.51
CA GLY A 91 -6.99 14.18 13.02
C GLY A 91 -6.96 12.87 12.23
N LEU A 92 -6.55 11.77 12.86
CA LEU A 92 -6.73 10.39 12.40
C LEU A 92 -7.73 9.71 13.35
N PRO A 93 -8.89 9.23 12.86
CA PRO A 93 -9.97 8.84 13.74
C PRO A 93 -9.84 7.41 14.29
N SER A 94 -10.50 7.26 15.43
CA SER A 94 -10.80 6.04 16.18
C SER A 94 -11.42 4.94 15.32
N LEU A 95 -11.00 3.70 15.62
CA LEU A 95 -11.32 2.46 14.90
C LEU A 95 -12.70 1.90 15.26
N GLU A 96 -13.74 2.75 15.37
CA GLU A 96 -15.07 2.29 15.78
C GLU A 96 -15.80 1.46 14.71
N ASN A 97 -15.39 1.52 13.44
CA ASN A 97 -16.08 0.85 12.33
C ASN A 97 -15.34 -0.35 11.71
N LEU A 98 -14.37 -0.96 12.41
CA LEU A 98 -13.71 -2.19 11.93
C LEU A 98 -14.29 -3.48 12.53
N SER A 99 -15.24 -3.36 13.45
CA SER A 99 -16.01 -4.43 14.07
C SER A 99 -17.46 -4.33 13.60
N LEU A 100 -17.94 -5.34 12.86
CA LEU A 100 -19.37 -5.52 12.61
C LEU A 100 -19.87 -6.65 13.49
N ASP A 101 -20.92 -6.34 14.23
CA ASP A 101 -21.60 -7.23 15.17
C ASP A 101 -22.14 -8.47 14.46
N THR A 102 -21.71 -9.64 14.93
CA THR A 102 -22.46 -10.89 14.76
C THR A 102 -23.61 -10.90 15.76
N ASP A 103 -24.74 -10.28 15.41
CA ASP A 103 -26.03 -10.82 15.84
C ASP A 103 -27.21 -10.21 15.07
N SER A 104 -27.76 -10.98 14.14
CA SER A 104 -29.09 -10.75 13.61
C SER A 104 -29.94 -11.98 13.89
N SER A 105 -30.34 -12.15 15.15
CA SER A 105 -31.53 -12.91 15.50
C SER A 105 -32.04 -12.59 16.91
N ARG A 106 -33.09 -11.75 17.01
CA ARG A 106 -34.31 -12.00 17.83
C ARG A 106 -35.20 -10.75 17.99
N SER A 107 -36.38 -10.87 17.37
CA SER A 107 -37.72 -10.44 17.83
C SER A 107 -37.94 -9.08 18.50
N SER A 108 -38.70 -8.25 17.78
CA SER A 108 -39.74 -7.33 18.21
C SER A 108 -40.34 -7.49 19.62
N ILE A 109 -40.46 -6.38 20.35
CA ILE A 109 -41.64 -5.97 21.13
C ILE A 109 -41.65 -4.44 21.30
N SER A 110 -42.85 -3.89 21.16
CA SER A 110 -43.30 -2.50 21.28
C SER A 110 -43.15 -1.88 22.67
N GLY A 111 -42.97 -0.55 22.73
CA GLY A 111 -43.16 0.23 23.95
C GLY A 111 -42.96 1.73 23.75
N THR A 112 -44.07 2.45 23.59
CA THR A 112 -44.22 3.91 23.55
C THR A 112 -43.80 4.58 24.87
N THR A 113 -43.11 5.72 24.84
CA THR A 113 -43.59 7.05 25.30
C THR A 113 -42.48 8.11 25.27
N ALA A 114 -42.87 9.32 24.87
CA ALA A 114 -42.08 10.55 24.86
C ALA A 114 -42.32 11.37 26.16
N VAL A 115 -41.67 12.54 26.22
CA VAL A 115 -41.81 13.67 27.19
C VAL A 115 -40.83 13.52 28.37
N GLU A 116 -39.82 14.39 28.61
CA GLU A 116 -39.89 15.84 28.87
C GLU A 116 -38.59 16.63 28.55
N SER A 117 -38.78 17.91 28.28
CA SER A 117 -37.86 19.07 28.45
C SER A 117 -38.77 20.23 28.94
N PRO A 118 -38.33 21.47 29.25
CA PRO A 118 -36.98 22.04 29.48
C PRO A 118 -36.92 23.00 30.70
N ARG A 119 -35.74 23.61 30.97
CA ARG A 119 -35.45 25.02 31.38
C ARG A 119 -34.06 25.03 32.03
N GLY A 120 -33.09 25.85 31.63
CA GLY A 120 -33.05 27.32 31.57
C GLY A 120 -31.98 27.76 32.58
N SER A 121 -30.93 28.48 32.19
CA SER A 121 -30.74 29.89 32.58
C SER A 121 -29.50 30.50 31.90
N ILE A 122 -29.71 31.70 31.36
CA ILE A 122 -28.74 32.68 30.88
C ILE A 122 -28.34 33.56 32.08
N SER A 123 -27.07 33.96 32.19
CA SER A 123 -26.74 35.33 32.58
C SER A 123 -25.36 35.76 32.05
N THR A 124 -25.41 36.95 31.47
CA THR A 124 -24.39 37.78 30.85
C THR A 124 -23.63 38.59 31.92
N PHE A 125 -22.33 38.82 31.76
CA PHE A 125 -21.69 40.12 32.08
C PHE A 125 -20.50 40.35 31.15
N ALA A 126 -20.42 41.57 30.63
CA ALA A 126 -19.38 42.10 29.76
C ALA A 126 -18.86 43.44 30.31
N SER A 127 -17.70 43.87 29.76
CA SER A 127 -17.02 45.19 29.77
C SER A 127 -15.65 45.11 30.47
N SER A 128 -14.49 45.12 29.77
CA SER A 128 -13.75 46.23 29.09
C SER A 128 -13.21 47.27 30.09
N GLU A 129 -11.99 47.83 30.03
CA GLU A 129 -11.08 48.15 28.92
C GLU A 129 -9.70 48.70 29.41
N THR A 130 -8.68 48.75 28.52
CA THR A 130 -7.41 49.58 28.53
C THR A 130 -6.31 49.33 29.58
N GLY A 131 -4.99 49.52 29.40
CA GLY A 131 -4.11 50.02 28.33
C GLY A 131 -2.79 50.62 28.90
N GLN A 132 -1.61 50.18 28.39
CA GLN A 132 -0.28 50.86 28.30
C GLN A 132 0.83 50.91 29.40
N THR A 133 2.03 50.42 28.99
CA THR A 133 3.42 51.00 29.02
C THR A 133 4.46 50.81 30.16
N GLY A 134 5.72 50.55 29.72
CA GLY A 134 7.04 50.76 30.39
C GLY A 134 7.72 49.47 30.92
N GLY A 135 9.01 49.11 30.75
CA GLY A 135 10.24 49.73 30.23
C GLY A 135 11.47 49.34 31.12
N GLY A 136 12.59 48.89 30.52
CA GLY A 136 13.95 48.75 31.14
C GLY A 136 14.37 47.29 31.51
N SER A 137 15.44 46.65 31.00
CA SER A 137 16.88 46.94 30.77
C SER A 137 17.81 46.43 31.89
N GLY A 138 18.87 45.67 31.52
CA GLY A 138 20.10 45.47 32.31
C GLY A 138 20.55 44.01 32.50
N SER A 139 21.52 43.52 31.71
CA SER A 139 22.96 43.35 32.09
C SER A 139 23.25 42.06 32.87
N SER A 140 23.70 40.97 32.22
CA SER A 140 25.11 40.58 31.96
C SER A 140 25.95 40.24 33.20
N THR A 141 26.52 39.03 33.24
CA THR A 141 27.98 38.79 33.37
C THR A 141 28.31 37.30 33.36
N SER A 142 29.40 37.01 32.66
CA SER A 142 30.06 35.73 32.41
C SER A 142 31.29 35.57 33.29
N SER A 143 31.62 34.35 33.73
CA SER A 143 33.02 33.95 33.98
C SER A 143 33.19 32.43 34.09
N VAL A 144 34.24 31.94 33.42
CA VAL A 144 34.77 30.57 33.27
C VAL A 144 36.11 30.50 34.06
N PRO A 145 36.89 29.40 34.14
CA PRO A 145 36.70 28.05 34.70
C PRO A 145 37.63 27.77 35.91
N GLY A 146 37.54 26.58 36.54
CA GLY A 146 38.52 26.10 37.52
C GLY A 146 38.70 24.58 37.49
N ASN A 147 39.93 24.14 37.26
CA ASN A 147 40.38 22.75 37.09
C ASN A 147 40.72 22.13 38.47
N GLY A 148 40.43 20.84 38.68
CA GLY A 148 40.81 20.12 39.91
C GLY A 148 40.59 18.62 39.83
N THR A 149 41.67 17.87 39.68
CA THR A 149 41.77 16.40 39.67
C THR A 149 41.75 15.79 41.08
N ALA A 150 40.95 14.74 41.28
CA ALA A 150 41.18 13.72 42.32
C ALA A 150 40.61 12.36 41.85
N VAL A 151 41.42 11.30 42.00
CA VAL A 151 41.18 9.93 41.55
C VAL A 151 40.76 9.07 42.74
N SER A 152 39.72 8.23 42.58
CA SER A 152 39.60 6.87 43.18
C SER A 152 38.36 6.13 42.64
N PRO A 153 38.34 4.78 42.66
CA PRO A 153 37.71 3.96 41.63
C PRO A 153 36.29 3.50 42.01
N GLY A 154 35.36 3.61 41.06
CA GLY A 154 34.01 3.08 41.17
C GLY A 154 33.57 2.48 39.83
N TYR A 155 33.16 1.22 39.87
CA TYR A 155 32.70 0.39 38.76
C TYR A 155 31.83 1.15 37.74
N GLY A 156 32.31 1.23 36.50
CA GLY A 156 31.63 1.90 35.39
C GLY A 156 30.57 1.02 34.75
N LEU A 157 29.31 1.32 35.04
CA LEU A 157 28.16 0.97 34.22
C LEU A 157 27.93 2.13 33.25
N ASP A 158 28.45 2.06 32.01
CA ASP A 158 28.39 3.18 31.07
C ASP A 158 27.12 3.14 30.19
N LYS A 159 26.26 4.11 30.48
CA LYS A 159 25.47 4.98 29.58
C LYS A 159 24.52 4.39 28.54
N THR A 160 23.25 4.37 28.95
CA THR A 160 22.16 5.14 28.34
C THR A 160 22.42 5.72 26.94
N THR A 161 22.04 4.97 25.91
CA THR A 161 21.64 5.53 24.63
C THR A 161 20.45 6.46 24.83
N SER A 162 20.63 7.74 24.53
CA SER A 162 19.56 8.72 24.44
C SER A 162 18.49 8.25 23.44
N PRO A 163 17.20 8.29 23.77
CA PRO A 163 16.16 8.00 22.79
C PRO A 163 16.18 9.12 21.77
N SER A 164 16.58 8.79 20.54
CA SER A 164 16.43 9.64 19.36
C SER A 164 15.06 10.32 19.38
N THR A 165 15.03 11.65 19.29
CA THR A 165 13.83 12.47 19.14
C THR A 165 13.01 11.93 17.97
N ARG A 166 11.96 11.15 18.28
CA ARG A 166 11.07 10.56 17.29
C ARG A 166 10.10 11.63 16.83
N ASP A 167 10.05 11.84 15.51
CA ASP A 167 9.13 12.71 14.81
C ASP A 167 7.68 12.37 15.22
N ALA A 168 7.00 13.31 15.90
CA ALA A 168 5.75 13.08 16.63
C ALA A 168 4.49 12.99 15.75
N THR A 169 4.62 12.88 14.42
CA THR A 169 3.50 13.06 13.48
C THR A 169 3.13 11.83 12.66
N ALA A 170 3.70 10.66 12.93
CA ALA A 170 3.30 9.41 12.27
C ALA A 170 3.07 8.31 13.31
N THR A 171 1.83 7.84 13.43
CA THR A 171 1.51 6.59 14.12
C THR A 171 2.30 5.46 13.45
N THR A 172 3.42 5.08 14.08
CA THR A 172 4.32 4.08 13.51
C THR A 172 3.73 2.71 13.76
N ILE A 173 3.04 2.15 12.76
CA ILE A 173 2.55 0.77 12.79
C ILE A 173 3.76 -0.16 12.89
N ARG A 174 3.83 -0.94 13.97
CA ARG A 174 4.84 -1.98 14.18
C ARG A 174 4.19 -3.34 14.08
N GLY A 175 4.90 -4.35 13.57
CA GLY A 175 4.32 -5.67 13.53
C GLY A 175 5.30 -6.76 13.15
N SER A 176 4.85 -7.99 13.34
CA SER A 176 5.54 -9.22 12.99
C SER A 176 4.62 -10.13 12.18
N LEU A 177 5.23 -11.00 11.38
CA LEU A 177 4.58 -12.07 10.66
C LEU A 177 5.21 -13.38 11.11
N THR A 178 4.39 -14.26 11.69
CA THR A 178 4.78 -15.64 11.97
C THR A 178 4.29 -16.52 10.83
N LEU A 179 5.18 -17.34 10.28
CA LEU A 179 4.92 -18.27 9.19
C LEU A 179 5.00 -19.70 9.70
N MET A 180 4.06 -20.52 9.25
CA MET A 180 3.98 -21.93 9.54
C MET A 180 3.86 -22.71 8.23
N ASP A 181 4.39 -23.93 8.22
CA ASP A 181 4.12 -24.88 7.13
C ASP A 181 2.72 -25.52 7.27
N HIS A 182 2.45 -26.55 6.46
CA HIS A 182 1.18 -27.26 6.44
C HIS A 182 1.00 -28.22 7.62
N GLU A 183 2.08 -28.60 8.30
CA GLU A 183 2.08 -29.47 9.49
C GLU A 183 1.93 -28.65 10.77
N GLY A 184 2.07 -27.32 10.68
CA GLY A 184 1.98 -26.39 11.80
C GLY A 184 3.33 -26.00 12.40
N ASN A 185 4.44 -26.48 11.83
CA ASN A 185 5.77 -26.12 12.30
C ASN A 185 6.05 -24.65 11.98
N THR A 186 6.64 -23.91 12.93
CA THR A 186 6.98 -22.49 12.69
C THR A 186 8.26 -22.40 11.87
N THR A 187 8.15 -21.88 10.66
CA THR A 187 9.27 -21.79 9.70
C THR A 187 9.90 -20.41 9.65
N GLY A 188 9.15 -19.36 10.01
CA GLY A 188 9.61 -17.99 9.88
C GLY A 188 9.02 -17.02 10.90
N LEU A 189 9.84 -16.09 11.39
CA LEU A 189 9.41 -14.92 12.14
C LEU A 189 10.02 -13.65 11.53
N ILE A 190 9.18 -12.81 10.94
CA ILE A 190 9.61 -11.68 10.12
C ILE A 190 9.08 -10.37 10.67
N ASN A 191 9.88 -9.30 10.64
CA ASN A 191 9.35 -7.95 10.80
C ASN A 191 8.39 -7.56 9.65
N ALA A 192 7.11 -7.32 9.95
CA ALA A 192 6.07 -7.20 8.93
C ALA A 192 5.99 -5.82 8.24
N THR A 193 6.63 -4.79 8.82
CA THR A 193 6.39 -3.41 8.37
C THR A 193 6.88 -3.16 6.94
N GLU A 194 8.04 -3.71 6.59
CA GLU A 194 8.58 -3.53 5.23
C GLU A 194 7.96 -4.53 4.24
N LEU A 195 7.77 -5.77 4.69
CA LEU A 195 7.13 -6.84 3.93
C LEU A 195 5.73 -6.45 3.44
N THR A 196 4.93 -5.80 4.28
CA THR A 196 3.56 -5.37 3.93
C THR A 196 3.54 -4.39 2.75
N ALA A 197 4.49 -3.47 2.69
CA ALA A 197 4.57 -2.53 1.57
C ALA A 197 5.13 -3.22 0.31
N PHE A 198 6.11 -4.10 0.48
CA PHE A 198 6.67 -4.88 -0.62
C PHE A 198 5.64 -5.80 -1.27
N ARG A 199 4.91 -6.62 -0.50
CA ARG A 199 3.88 -7.55 -1.03
C ARG A 199 2.75 -6.82 -1.76
N THR A 200 2.36 -5.65 -1.27
CA THR A 200 1.35 -4.80 -1.95
C THR A 200 1.86 -4.32 -3.31
N ALA A 201 3.11 -3.84 -3.34
CA ALA A 201 3.76 -3.40 -4.57
C ALA A 201 4.00 -4.56 -5.54
N LEU A 202 4.33 -5.76 -5.03
CA LEU A 202 4.55 -6.96 -5.82
C LEU A 202 3.28 -7.34 -6.60
N ALA A 203 2.13 -7.36 -5.92
CA ALA A 203 0.83 -7.64 -6.53
C ALA A 203 0.43 -6.56 -7.56
N SER A 204 0.49 -5.28 -7.19
CA SER A 204 0.07 -4.19 -8.10
C SER A 204 0.94 -4.11 -9.36
N THR A 205 2.24 -4.35 -9.25
CA THR A 205 3.17 -4.29 -10.39
C THR A 205 3.05 -5.47 -11.36
N MET A 206 2.22 -6.49 -11.08
CA MET A 206 1.89 -7.53 -12.06
C MET A 206 1.16 -6.96 -13.28
N LEU A 207 0.27 -5.98 -13.05
CA LEU A 207 -0.45 -5.27 -14.11
C LEU A 207 0.43 -4.28 -14.85
N LEU A 208 1.42 -3.69 -14.16
CA LEU A 208 2.44 -2.82 -14.78
C LEU A 208 3.16 -3.55 -15.93
N LYS A 209 3.53 -4.83 -15.74
CA LYS A 209 4.21 -5.64 -16.77
C LYS A 209 3.36 -5.83 -18.02
N LYS A 210 2.03 -5.79 -17.90
CA LYS A 210 1.11 -5.93 -19.04
C LYS A 210 0.99 -4.64 -19.86
N ARG A 211 1.40 -3.49 -19.31
CA ARG A 211 1.23 -2.19 -19.97
C ARG A 211 2.14 -2.04 -21.18
N HIS A 212 1.55 -1.59 -22.29
CA HIS A 212 2.27 -1.29 -23.53
C HIS A 212 3.24 -0.11 -23.37
N SER A 213 2.94 0.84 -22.49
CA SER A 213 3.78 2.01 -22.26
C SER A 213 3.75 2.42 -20.80
N VAL A 214 4.91 2.75 -20.24
CA VAL A 214 5.13 3.15 -18.84
C VAL A 214 6.02 4.40 -18.71
N HIS A 215 6.11 5.21 -19.78
CA HIS A 215 7.06 6.32 -19.87
C HIS A 215 6.88 7.37 -18.77
N ASP A 216 5.64 7.69 -18.42
CA ASP A 216 5.30 8.67 -17.41
C ASP A 216 4.67 7.99 -16.19
N LEU A 217 5.40 7.96 -15.08
CA LEU A 217 4.99 7.37 -13.81
C LEU A 217 4.72 8.49 -12.79
N THR A 218 3.50 8.59 -12.29
CA THR A 218 3.16 9.51 -11.19
C THR A 218 2.86 8.73 -9.92
N VAL A 219 3.44 9.16 -8.80
CA VAL A 219 3.27 8.52 -7.49
C VAL A 219 2.82 9.55 -6.47
N PHE A 220 1.66 9.32 -5.87
CA PHE A 220 1.17 10.11 -4.74
C PHE A 220 1.66 9.50 -3.44
N GLY A 221 2.33 10.30 -2.62
CA GLY A 221 2.98 9.88 -1.39
C GLY A 221 4.46 9.58 -1.57
N ALA A 222 5.16 9.50 -0.45
CA ALA A 222 6.60 9.23 -0.39
C ALA A 222 6.98 8.31 0.80
N GLY A 223 6.02 7.53 1.29
CA GLY A 223 6.22 6.53 2.35
C GLY A 223 6.70 5.18 1.82
N LYS A 224 6.65 4.14 2.67
CA LYS A 224 7.08 2.77 2.32
C LYS A 224 6.34 2.19 1.12
N GLN A 225 5.04 2.44 1.00
CA GLN A 225 4.25 2.01 -0.16
C GLN A 225 4.78 2.65 -1.45
N ALA A 226 4.88 3.97 -1.49
CA ALA A 226 5.42 4.70 -2.65
C ALA A 226 6.84 4.22 -3.01
N TYR A 227 7.70 4.04 -2.01
CA TYR A 227 9.06 3.53 -2.18
C TYR A 227 9.10 2.19 -2.94
N TRP A 228 8.37 1.19 -2.47
CA TRP A 228 8.39 -0.15 -3.09
C TRP A 228 7.73 -0.17 -4.46
N HIS A 229 6.67 0.60 -4.67
CA HIS A 229 6.04 0.74 -5.99
C HIS A 229 7.00 1.37 -7.01
N ILE A 230 7.73 2.42 -6.62
CA ILE A 230 8.77 3.04 -7.47
C ILE A 230 9.89 2.05 -7.75
N ARG A 231 10.43 1.41 -6.69
CA ARG A 231 11.56 0.48 -6.82
C ARG A 231 11.23 -0.69 -7.75
N LEU A 232 10.08 -1.35 -7.55
CA LEU A 232 9.68 -2.48 -8.40
C LEU A 232 9.37 -2.03 -9.83
N ALA A 233 8.77 -0.85 -10.02
CA ALA A 233 8.55 -0.31 -11.36
C ALA A 233 9.88 -0.08 -12.11
N LEU A 234 10.88 0.50 -11.44
CA LEU A 234 12.22 0.70 -12.01
C LEU A 234 12.97 -0.62 -12.24
N LEU A 235 12.84 -1.59 -11.34
CA LEU A 235 13.46 -2.91 -11.51
C LEU A 235 12.86 -3.67 -12.71
N LEU A 236 11.53 -3.64 -12.86
CA LEU A 236 10.84 -4.41 -13.89
C LEU A 236 10.87 -3.73 -15.26
N ARG A 237 10.79 -2.39 -15.31
CA ARG A 237 10.57 -1.60 -16.54
C ARG A 237 11.41 -0.31 -16.61
N GLY A 238 12.45 -0.16 -15.77
CA GLY A 238 13.25 1.06 -15.65
C GLY A 238 13.71 1.70 -16.96
N PRO A 239 14.25 0.95 -17.94
CA PRO A 239 14.69 1.51 -19.23
C PRO A 239 13.59 2.23 -20.02
N GLU A 240 12.32 1.91 -19.77
CA GLU A 240 11.17 2.51 -20.44
C GLU A 240 10.57 3.70 -19.68
N ILE A 241 10.90 3.87 -18.40
CA ILE A 241 10.35 4.94 -17.55
C ILE A 241 11.20 6.21 -17.76
N HIS A 242 10.64 7.22 -18.42
CA HIS A 242 11.33 8.46 -18.74
C HIS A 242 11.13 9.54 -17.66
N HIS A 243 9.93 9.61 -17.08
CA HIS A 243 9.59 10.59 -16.05
C HIS A 243 8.97 9.90 -14.82
N LEU A 244 9.50 10.23 -13.64
CA LEU A 244 8.96 9.84 -12.34
C LEU A 244 8.51 11.11 -11.60
N ASN A 245 7.21 11.33 -11.47
CA ASN A 245 6.65 12.48 -10.76
C ASN A 245 6.17 12.04 -9.37
N ILE A 246 6.81 12.51 -8.31
CA ILE A 246 6.42 12.21 -6.92
C ILE A 246 5.66 13.41 -6.37
N ILE A 247 4.39 13.23 -6.05
CA ILE A 247 3.50 14.25 -5.49
C ILE A 247 3.34 13.96 -3.99
N THR A 248 3.80 14.87 -3.13
CA THR A 248 3.83 14.65 -1.67
C THR A 248 3.61 15.95 -0.91
N ARG A 249 3.13 15.86 0.33
CA ARG A 249 3.02 17.03 1.23
C ARG A 249 4.37 17.48 1.79
N ASN A 250 5.34 16.57 1.90
CA ASN A 250 6.65 16.82 2.50
C ASN A 250 7.76 16.51 1.49
N PHE A 251 8.54 17.55 1.16
CA PHE A 251 9.66 17.47 0.22
C PHE A 251 10.76 16.50 0.68
N ASP A 252 11.14 16.56 1.96
CA ASP A 252 12.19 15.72 2.51
C ASP A 252 11.84 14.23 2.46
N SER A 253 10.57 13.87 2.65
CA SER A 253 10.11 12.49 2.51
C SER A 253 10.32 11.97 1.08
N ALA A 254 10.00 12.78 0.06
CA ALA A 254 10.26 12.40 -1.34
C ALA A 254 11.76 12.33 -1.64
N ARG A 255 12.56 13.30 -1.15
CA ARG A 255 14.01 13.26 -1.28
C ARG A 255 14.60 11.99 -0.67
N LYS A 256 14.22 11.63 0.56
CA LYS A 256 14.64 10.39 1.24
C LYS A 256 14.20 9.15 0.46
N CYS A 257 12.98 9.13 -0.07
CA CYS A 257 12.48 8.05 -0.92
C CYS A 257 13.37 7.85 -2.16
N ILE A 258 13.63 8.90 -2.93
CA ILE A 258 14.49 8.83 -4.12
C ILE A 258 15.92 8.39 -3.76
N MET A 259 16.50 8.94 -2.69
CA MET A 259 17.83 8.55 -2.24
C MET A 259 17.89 7.06 -1.90
N ARG A 260 16.89 6.56 -1.18
CA ARG A 260 16.77 5.14 -0.82
C ARG A 260 16.64 4.24 -2.04
N VAL A 261 15.93 4.67 -3.09
CA VAL A 261 15.76 3.86 -4.31
C VAL A 261 17.11 3.50 -4.91
N TYR A 262 18.02 4.46 -4.99
CA TYR A 262 19.34 4.28 -5.60
C TYR A 262 20.43 3.78 -4.63
N ASN A 263 20.30 4.05 -3.33
CA ASN A 263 21.20 3.54 -2.31
C ASN A 263 20.43 3.07 -1.06
N PRO A 264 19.80 1.88 -1.11
CA PRO A 264 19.00 1.37 0.00
C PRO A 264 19.83 0.82 1.16
N GLN A 265 21.12 0.52 0.94
CA GLN A 265 22.05 -0.04 1.93
C GLN A 265 23.30 0.86 2.03
N PRO A 266 23.18 2.10 2.54
CA PRO A 266 24.30 3.06 2.54
C PRO A 266 25.47 2.66 3.44
N GLU A 267 25.24 1.74 4.39
CA GLU A 267 26.26 1.23 5.32
C GLU A 267 26.99 0.01 4.76
N ASP A 268 26.56 -0.52 3.61
CA ASP A 268 27.15 -1.68 2.95
C ASP A 268 27.87 -1.23 1.68
N ALA A 269 29.20 -1.14 1.75
CA ALA A 269 30.02 -0.66 0.65
C ALA A 269 30.02 -1.60 -0.56
N ASP A 270 29.73 -2.89 -0.34
CA ASP A 270 29.72 -3.93 -1.36
C ASP A 270 28.32 -4.14 -1.96
N TYR A 271 27.31 -3.42 -1.47
CA TYR A 271 25.95 -3.53 -1.98
C TYR A 271 25.84 -3.06 -3.43
N VAL A 272 25.52 -4.00 -4.31
CA VAL A 272 25.19 -3.72 -5.71
C VAL A 272 23.68 -3.60 -5.85
N ASN A 273 23.20 -2.43 -6.27
CA ASN A 273 21.78 -2.20 -6.45
C ASN A 273 21.27 -2.82 -7.77
N PRO A 274 20.33 -3.78 -7.76
CA PRO A 274 19.84 -4.42 -8.98
C PRO A 274 19.16 -3.47 -9.98
N ILE A 275 18.65 -2.32 -9.54
CA ILE A 275 18.09 -1.30 -10.45
C ILE A 275 19.17 -0.46 -11.16
N GLY A 276 20.44 -0.65 -10.82
CA GLY A 276 21.57 0.14 -11.29
C GLY A 276 21.78 1.45 -10.52
N SER A 277 22.76 2.24 -10.98
CA SER A 277 23.10 3.53 -10.39
C SER A 277 22.23 4.67 -10.93
N LYS A 278 22.07 5.74 -10.15
CA LYS A 278 21.37 6.96 -10.58
C LYS A 278 21.96 7.55 -11.86
N TYR A 279 23.29 7.48 -12.02
CA TYR A 279 24.01 8.08 -13.15
C TYR A 279 23.71 7.38 -14.48
N ASN A 280 23.29 6.11 -14.45
CA ASN A 280 22.92 5.35 -15.65
C ASN A 280 21.41 5.37 -15.92
N SER A 281 20.61 5.96 -15.03
CA SER A 281 19.16 6.03 -15.19
C SER A 281 18.79 7.21 -16.12
N LYS A 282 18.07 6.91 -17.21
CA LYS A 282 17.46 7.92 -18.08
C LYS A 282 16.22 8.55 -17.45
N THR A 283 15.73 8.02 -16.33
CA THR A 283 14.51 8.48 -15.66
C THR A 283 14.74 9.82 -14.96
N LYS A 284 13.99 10.84 -15.36
CA LYS A 284 13.97 12.15 -14.71
C LYS A 284 12.95 12.14 -13.56
N ALA A 285 13.44 12.29 -12.33
CA ALA A 285 12.59 12.35 -11.15
C ALA A 285 12.25 13.80 -10.78
N ASN A 286 10.95 14.11 -10.68
CA ASN A 286 10.42 15.39 -10.26
C ASN A 286 9.70 15.24 -8.91
N ILE A 287 9.84 16.22 -8.03
CA ILE A 287 9.09 16.29 -6.76
C ILE A 287 8.15 17.48 -6.85
N LEU A 288 6.87 17.26 -6.56
CA LEU A 288 5.86 18.30 -6.49
C LEU A 288 5.23 18.33 -5.10
N THR A 289 5.22 19.51 -4.48
CA THR A 289 4.59 19.75 -3.19
C THR A 289 3.57 20.88 -3.29
N PRO A 290 2.57 20.94 -2.38
CA PRO A 290 1.57 22.02 -2.37
C PRO A 290 2.14 23.43 -2.29
N SER A 291 3.38 23.60 -1.83
CA SER A 291 4.08 24.89 -1.77
C SER A 291 4.47 25.44 -3.15
N HIS A 292 4.42 24.64 -4.21
CA HIS A 292 4.72 25.10 -5.56
C HIS A 292 3.60 26.01 -6.11
N THR A 293 3.95 27.17 -6.67
CA THR A 293 2.97 28.17 -7.15
C THR A 293 1.98 27.60 -8.17
N GLU A 294 2.47 26.77 -9.09
CA GLU A 294 1.66 26.10 -10.10
C GLU A 294 1.16 24.70 -9.69
N TYR A 295 1.09 24.39 -8.39
CA TYR A 295 0.77 23.04 -7.91
C TYR A 295 -0.47 22.43 -8.59
N GLN A 296 -1.59 23.15 -8.59
CA GLN A 296 -2.84 22.64 -9.17
C GLN A 296 -2.73 22.34 -10.67
N ARG A 297 -2.02 23.20 -11.41
CA ARG A 297 -1.75 23.02 -12.85
C ARG A 297 -0.86 21.81 -13.06
N LEU A 298 0.24 21.70 -12.33
CA LEU A 298 1.20 20.60 -12.48
C LEU A 298 0.63 19.25 -12.06
N VAL A 299 -0.18 19.17 -10.99
CA VAL A 299 -0.90 17.93 -10.63
C VAL A 299 -1.79 17.49 -11.79
N LYS A 300 -2.54 18.41 -12.40
CA LYS A 300 -3.40 18.10 -13.56
C LYS A 300 -2.59 17.60 -14.75
N ASP A 301 -1.48 18.27 -15.05
CA ASP A 301 -0.60 17.91 -16.17
C ASP A 301 0.04 16.54 -15.95
N TYR A 302 0.57 16.27 -14.75
CA TYR A 302 1.15 14.97 -14.38
C TYR A 302 0.12 13.85 -14.41
N VAL A 303 -1.07 14.03 -13.82
CA VAL A 303 -2.14 13.03 -13.85
C VAL A 303 -2.57 12.71 -15.29
N ARG A 304 -2.70 13.73 -16.15
CA ARG A 304 -3.10 13.54 -17.55
C ARG A 304 -2.00 12.94 -18.41
N SER A 305 -0.74 13.31 -18.21
CA SER A 305 0.38 12.77 -18.98
C SER A 305 0.75 11.35 -18.55
N SER A 306 0.43 10.93 -17.33
CA SER A 306 0.81 9.63 -16.79
C SER A 306 0.36 8.44 -17.65
N ASN A 307 1.24 7.45 -17.79
CA ASN A 307 0.89 6.09 -18.19
C ASN A 307 0.47 5.25 -16.98
N VAL A 308 1.12 5.51 -15.83
CA VAL A 308 0.93 4.77 -14.59
C VAL A 308 0.78 5.76 -13.45
N ILE A 309 -0.19 5.52 -12.57
CA ILE A 309 -0.42 6.29 -11.36
C ILE A 309 -0.44 5.33 -10.17
N PHE A 310 0.46 5.52 -9.22
CA PHE A 310 0.40 4.84 -7.92
C PHE A 310 -0.10 5.80 -6.86
N CYS A 311 -1.24 5.48 -6.25
CA CYS A 311 -1.78 6.19 -5.11
C CYS A 311 -1.36 5.43 -3.85
N CYS A 312 -0.48 6.04 -3.04
CA CYS A 312 0.16 5.41 -1.89
C CYS A 312 0.01 6.26 -0.61
N THR A 313 -1.16 6.87 -0.43
CA THR A 313 -1.49 7.78 0.67
C THR A 313 -2.72 7.30 1.46
N PRO A 314 -2.71 7.35 2.80
CA PRO A 314 -3.90 7.12 3.61
C PRO A 314 -4.79 8.36 3.60
N SER A 315 -5.28 8.75 2.42
CA SER A 315 -6.07 9.96 2.22
C SER A 315 -7.54 9.71 2.59
N THR A 316 -8.20 10.74 3.13
CA THR A 316 -9.66 10.76 3.38
C THR A 316 -10.41 11.61 2.36
N GLN A 317 -9.69 12.15 1.37
CA GLN A 317 -10.22 12.95 0.29
C GLN A 317 -9.56 12.56 -1.04
N PRO A 318 -10.22 12.75 -2.19
CA PRO A 318 -9.63 12.43 -3.49
C PRO A 318 -8.33 13.19 -3.71
N LEU A 319 -7.30 12.51 -4.23
CA LEU A 319 -5.98 13.09 -4.49
C LEU A 319 -5.99 14.15 -5.58
N PHE A 320 -6.98 14.08 -6.47
CA PHE A 320 -7.24 15.05 -7.52
C PHE A 320 -8.72 15.01 -7.94
N PRO A 321 -9.23 16.08 -8.58
CA PRO A 321 -10.61 16.13 -9.08
C PRO A 321 -10.90 15.06 -10.15
N ALA A 322 -12.10 14.48 -10.13
CA ALA A 322 -12.53 13.48 -11.12
C ALA A 322 -12.35 13.95 -12.57
N SER A 323 -12.63 15.23 -12.82
CA SER A 323 -12.55 15.88 -14.14
C SER A 323 -11.16 15.84 -14.78
N TYR A 324 -10.11 15.50 -14.02
CA TYR A 324 -8.77 15.32 -14.57
C TYR A 324 -8.71 14.08 -15.47
N LEU A 325 -9.46 13.03 -15.12
CA LEU A 325 -9.52 11.76 -15.85
C LEU A 325 -10.83 11.54 -16.59
N THR A 326 -11.97 12.04 -16.11
CA THR A 326 -13.30 11.76 -16.72
C THR A 326 -13.66 12.67 -17.90
N ASN A 327 -13.08 13.87 -17.98
CA ASN A 327 -13.31 14.77 -19.11
C ASN A 327 -12.73 14.20 -20.42
N PRO A 328 -13.22 14.64 -21.61
CA PRO A 328 -12.74 14.13 -22.90
C PRO A 328 -11.22 14.12 -23.07
N GLU A 329 -10.53 15.18 -22.62
CA GLU A 329 -9.06 15.23 -22.65
C GLU A 329 -8.39 14.19 -21.73
N GLY A 330 -8.97 13.96 -20.55
CA GLY A 330 -8.49 12.96 -19.60
C GLY A 330 -8.60 11.55 -20.17
N ARG A 331 -9.68 11.26 -20.90
CA ARG A 331 -9.99 9.94 -21.47
C ARG A 331 -9.25 9.58 -22.76
N LYS A 332 -8.38 10.47 -23.28
CA LYS A 332 -7.60 10.18 -24.49
C LYS A 332 -6.51 9.12 -24.30
N LYS A 333 -5.99 8.97 -23.08
CA LYS A 333 -4.85 8.09 -22.76
C LYS A 333 -5.24 7.03 -21.74
N GLY A 334 -4.70 5.84 -21.93
CA GLY A 334 -5.07 4.65 -21.18
C GLY A 334 -4.04 4.40 -20.14
N ARG A 335 -4.49 4.42 -18.90
CA ARG A 335 -3.58 4.46 -17.76
C ARG A 335 -3.79 3.23 -16.92
N TYR A 336 -2.73 2.86 -16.22
CA TYR A 336 -2.85 1.97 -15.09
C TYR A 336 -2.87 2.82 -13.82
N VAL A 337 -3.89 2.68 -12.99
CA VAL A 337 -4.00 3.38 -11.71
C VAL A 337 -4.09 2.34 -10.60
N ALA A 338 -3.16 2.35 -9.65
CA ALA A 338 -3.18 1.47 -8.49
C ALA A 338 -3.46 2.27 -7.22
N CYS A 339 -4.55 1.97 -6.53
CA CYS A 339 -4.97 2.60 -5.28
C CYS A 339 -4.73 1.68 -4.10
N VAL A 340 -3.64 1.91 -3.38
CA VAL A 340 -3.14 1.02 -2.32
C VAL A 340 -2.97 1.72 -0.97
N GLY A 341 -3.12 3.05 -0.93
CA GLY A 341 -2.93 3.85 0.27
C GLY A 341 -4.16 3.92 1.16
N SER A 342 -5.36 3.90 0.58
CA SER A 342 -6.65 3.84 1.29
C SER A 342 -7.05 2.39 1.57
N TYR A 343 -7.29 2.03 2.82
CA TYR A 343 -7.62 0.64 3.22
C TYR A 343 -8.77 0.56 4.23
N ALA A 344 -9.45 1.67 4.47
CA ALA A 344 -10.59 1.74 5.39
C ALA A 344 -11.78 2.46 4.71
N PRO A 345 -13.04 2.20 5.12
CA PRO A 345 -14.23 2.71 4.44
C PRO A 345 -14.29 4.24 4.29
N HIS A 346 -13.68 4.98 5.23
CA HIS A 346 -13.63 6.44 5.23
C HIS A 346 -12.43 7.02 4.46
N MET A 347 -11.49 6.16 4.02
CA MET A 347 -10.32 6.56 3.24
C MET A 347 -10.60 6.40 1.74
N ILE A 348 -10.20 7.40 0.96
CA ILE A 348 -10.33 7.41 -0.50
C ILE A 348 -9.10 8.07 -1.12
N GLU A 349 -8.65 7.52 -2.24
CA GLU A 349 -7.57 8.11 -3.05
C GLU A 349 -8.09 8.65 -4.38
N LEU A 350 -9.07 7.97 -4.99
CA LEU A 350 -9.79 8.44 -6.16
C LEU A 350 -11.19 8.94 -5.81
N HIS A 351 -11.66 9.88 -6.61
CA HIS A 351 -13.05 10.29 -6.57
C HIS A 351 -13.96 9.16 -7.09
N PRO A 352 -15.09 8.84 -6.42
CA PRO A 352 -15.99 7.75 -6.80
C PRO A 352 -16.46 7.76 -8.27
N ASP A 353 -16.64 8.96 -8.85
CA ASP A 353 -17.01 9.11 -10.26
C ASP A 353 -15.98 8.53 -11.25
N ILE A 354 -14.70 8.46 -10.86
CA ILE A 354 -13.67 7.82 -11.69
C ILE A 354 -13.95 6.32 -11.79
N LEU A 355 -14.35 5.68 -10.68
CA LEU A 355 -14.70 4.25 -10.65
C LEU A 355 -16.01 4.00 -11.39
N ARG A 356 -17.04 4.82 -11.16
CA ARG A 356 -18.33 4.72 -11.89
C ARG A 356 -18.13 4.84 -13.39
N ASN A 357 -17.27 5.74 -13.84
CA ASN A 357 -16.93 5.86 -15.25
C ASN A 357 -16.16 4.63 -15.75
N ALA A 358 -15.22 4.08 -14.98
CA ALA A 358 -14.45 2.91 -15.38
C ALA A 358 -15.30 1.64 -15.61
N VAL A 359 -16.40 1.50 -14.87
CA VAL A 359 -17.34 0.36 -14.97
C VAL A 359 -18.57 0.65 -15.84
N ALA A 360 -18.71 1.87 -16.36
CA ALA A 360 -19.89 2.26 -17.11
C ALA A 360 -20.04 1.39 -18.39
N PRO A 361 -21.27 0.94 -18.72
CA PRO A 361 -21.51 0.21 -19.96
C PRO A 361 -21.11 1.05 -21.18
N HIS A 362 -20.47 0.41 -22.16
CA HIS A 362 -20.24 1.07 -23.45
C HIS A 362 -21.58 1.18 -24.18
N HIS A 363 -22.19 2.37 -24.15
CA HIS A 363 -23.29 2.63 -25.07
C HIS A 363 -22.73 2.69 -26.50
N GLU A 364 -23.05 1.67 -27.31
CA GLU A 364 -22.64 1.55 -28.72
C GLU A 364 -23.20 2.66 -29.64
N HIS A 365 -23.99 3.60 -29.11
CA HIS A 365 -24.62 4.66 -29.87
C HIS A 365 -24.18 6.05 -29.42
N ARG A 366 -22.96 6.49 -29.78
CA ARG A 366 -22.69 7.90 -30.11
C ARG A 366 -21.28 8.11 -30.68
N HIS A 367 -21.25 8.27 -32.01
CA HIS A 367 -20.22 8.88 -32.86
C HIS A 367 -18.75 8.46 -32.65
N LEU A 368 -18.17 7.93 -33.74
CA LEU A 368 -16.74 7.65 -33.96
C LEU A 368 -15.85 8.87 -33.67
N HIS A 369 -15.55 9.09 -32.39
CA HIS A 369 -14.29 9.70 -32.00
C HIS A 369 -13.52 8.65 -31.21
N LYS A 370 -12.24 8.52 -31.57
CA LYS A 370 -11.20 7.60 -31.08
C LYS A 370 -11.03 7.66 -29.56
N ARG A 371 -12.05 7.23 -28.80
CA ARG A 371 -12.07 7.08 -27.34
C ARG A 371 -11.51 5.70 -27.02
N GLN A 372 -10.76 5.61 -25.95
CA GLN A 372 -10.23 4.32 -25.51
C GLN A 372 -11.32 3.47 -24.85
N LYS A 373 -11.22 2.16 -25.04
CA LYS A 373 -12.09 1.18 -24.38
C LYS A 373 -11.88 1.24 -22.87
N GLU A 374 -12.96 1.52 -22.14
CA GLU A 374 -13.04 1.36 -20.68
C GLU A 374 -13.27 -0.15 -20.38
N GLY A 375 -12.86 -0.61 -19.20
CA GLY A 375 -12.77 -2.05 -18.89
C GLY A 375 -14.07 -2.73 -18.53
N GLY A 376 -15.11 -1.97 -18.24
CA GLY A 376 -16.33 -2.49 -17.63
C GLY A 376 -16.16 -2.95 -16.18
N ALA A 377 -14.94 -3.01 -15.64
CA ALA A 377 -14.65 -3.50 -14.29
C ALA A 377 -13.46 -2.78 -13.62
N VAL A 378 -13.42 -2.83 -12.29
CA VAL A 378 -12.28 -2.46 -11.46
C VAL A 378 -11.60 -3.72 -10.93
N ILE A 379 -10.28 -3.81 -11.06
CA ILE A 379 -9.52 -4.97 -10.57
C ILE A 379 -9.29 -4.80 -9.07
N VAL A 380 -9.49 -5.87 -8.30
CA VAL A 380 -9.34 -5.86 -6.83
C VAL A 380 -8.41 -6.98 -6.35
N ASP A 381 -7.89 -6.89 -5.13
CA ASP A 381 -7.23 -8.02 -4.48
C ASP A 381 -8.22 -9.06 -3.96
N THR A 382 -9.31 -8.61 -3.34
CA THR A 382 -10.49 -9.40 -2.99
C THR A 382 -11.76 -8.67 -3.36
N VAL A 383 -12.75 -9.39 -3.87
CA VAL A 383 -14.10 -8.83 -4.08
C VAL A 383 -14.72 -8.46 -2.74
N SER A 384 -14.73 -9.40 -1.79
CA SER A 384 -15.38 -9.22 -0.48
C SER A 384 -14.74 -8.10 0.36
N GLY A 385 -13.41 -8.05 0.42
CA GLY A 385 -12.69 -7.02 1.17
C GLY A 385 -12.84 -5.63 0.55
N CYS A 386 -12.71 -5.50 -0.78
CA CYS A 386 -12.88 -4.20 -1.42
C CYS A 386 -14.32 -3.67 -1.35
N LEU A 387 -15.33 -4.52 -1.50
CA LEU A 387 -16.74 -4.10 -1.37
C LEU A 387 -17.13 -3.69 0.06
N LYS A 388 -16.39 -4.14 1.09
CA LYS A 388 -16.61 -3.76 2.49
C LYS A 388 -15.73 -2.58 2.92
N GLU A 389 -14.48 -2.53 2.48
CA GLU A 389 -13.44 -1.70 3.11
C GLU A 389 -12.87 -0.61 2.22
N ALA A 390 -12.91 -0.78 0.89
CA ALA A 390 -12.38 0.23 -0.01
C ALA A 390 -13.37 1.39 -0.13
N GLY A 391 -13.11 2.49 0.58
CA GLY A 391 -14.01 3.65 0.59
C GLY A 391 -14.40 4.16 -0.80
N GLU A 392 -13.48 4.13 -1.76
CA GLU A 392 -13.76 4.58 -3.14
C GLU A 392 -14.68 3.62 -3.91
N VAL A 393 -14.61 2.31 -3.64
CA VAL A 393 -15.50 1.28 -4.20
C VAL A 393 -16.89 1.37 -3.56
N VAL A 394 -16.93 1.44 -2.23
CA VAL A 394 -18.16 1.57 -1.43
C VAL A 394 -18.93 2.84 -1.81
N GLN A 395 -18.25 3.99 -1.84
CA GLN A 395 -18.88 5.26 -2.18
C GLN A 395 -19.27 5.35 -3.66
N ALA A 396 -18.55 4.67 -4.55
CA ALA A 396 -18.95 4.53 -5.96
C ALA A 396 -20.21 3.67 -6.12
N LYS A 397 -20.55 2.85 -5.12
CA LYS A 397 -21.63 1.86 -5.13
C LYS A 397 -21.42 0.82 -6.24
N LEU A 398 -20.18 0.36 -6.38
CA LEU A 398 -19.89 -0.73 -7.32
C LEU A 398 -20.55 -2.02 -6.84
N LEU A 399 -21.04 -2.79 -7.80
CA LEU A 399 -21.63 -4.11 -7.59
C LEU A 399 -20.58 -5.22 -7.73
N PRO A 400 -20.82 -6.43 -7.19
CA PRO A 400 -19.87 -7.55 -7.31
C PRO A 400 -19.49 -7.92 -8.75
N ASP A 401 -20.39 -7.77 -9.71
CA ASP A 401 -20.16 -8.01 -11.14
C ASP A 401 -19.36 -6.90 -11.84
N GLN A 402 -19.10 -5.78 -11.15
CA GLN A 402 -18.33 -4.64 -11.63
C GLN A 402 -16.89 -4.61 -11.07
N VAL A 403 -16.53 -5.61 -10.27
CA VAL A 403 -15.19 -5.82 -9.72
C VAL A 403 -14.68 -7.21 -10.10
N VAL A 404 -13.40 -7.34 -10.38
CA VAL A 404 -12.78 -8.60 -10.80
C VAL A 404 -11.52 -8.82 -9.98
N GLU A 405 -11.35 -10.01 -9.41
CA GLU A 405 -10.14 -10.31 -8.65
C GLU A 405 -8.92 -10.39 -9.55
N LEU A 406 -7.77 -9.97 -9.02
CA LEU A 406 -6.50 -10.05 -9.72
C LEU A 406 -6.14 -11.51 -10.07
N GLY A 407 -6.54 -12.49 -9.24
CA GLY A 407 -6.37 -13.91 -9.48
C GLY A 407 -7.09 -14.42 -10.73
N GLU A 408 -8.34 -14.00 -10.93
CA GLU A 408 -9.16 -14.38 -12.10
C GLU A 408 -8.54 -13.93 -13.42
N LEU A 409 -7.87 -12.77 -13.45
CA LEU A 409 -7.22 -12.29 -14.67
C LEU A 409 -6.08 -13.20 -15.16
N PHE A 410 -5.50 -14.01 -14.26
CA PHE A 410 -4.48 -15.00 -14.65
C PHE A 410 -5.09 -16.26 -15.25
N MET A 411 -6.35 -16.60 -14.94
CA MET A 411 -7.09 -17.69 -15.60
C MET A 411 -7.17 -17.49 -17.10
N LEU A 412 -7.56 -16.28 -17.50
CA LEU A 412 -7.76 -15.91 -18.90
C LEU A 412 -6.47 -16.03 -19.72
N LYS A 413 -5.30 -15.88 -19.08
CA LYS A 413 -4.01 -16.13 -19.72
C LYS A 413 -3.72 -17.63 -19.85
N ARG A 414 -3.94 -18.41 -18.81
CA ARG A 414 -3.61 -19.84 -18.76
C ARG A 414 -4.52 -20.67 -19.67
N GLU A 415 -5.80 -20.35 -19.71
CA GLU A 415 -6.74 -20.99 -20.65
C GLU A 415 -6.43 -20.65 -22.12
N ALA A 416 -6.04 -19.41 -22.41
CA ALA A 416 -5.62 -19.02 -23.74
C ALA A 416 -4.33 -19.73 -24.18
N MET A 417 -3.39 -19.93 -23.24
CA MET A 417 -2.12 -20.64 -23.49
C MET A 417 -2.32 -22.15 -23.62
N ARG A 418 -3.19 -22.77 -22.81
CA ARG A 418 -3.54 -24.19 -22.95
C ARG A 418 -4.22 -24.48 -24.29
N LYS A 419 -5.16 -23.62 -24.71
CA LYS A 419 -5.80 -23.70 -26.05
C LYS A 419 -4.81 -23.47 -27.21
N GLN A 420 -3.69 -22.77 -26.98
CA GLN A 420 -2.60 -22.60 -27.95
C GLN A 420 -1.76 -23.86 -28.08
N GLU A 421 -1.38 -24.46 -26.95
CA GLU A 421 -0.58 -25.67 -26.89
C GLU A 421 -1.34 -26.88 -27.46
N GLU A 422 -2.64 -27.00 -27.16
CA GLU A 422 -3.54 -28.01 -27.73
C GLU A 422 -3.71 -27.87 -29.26
N ARG A 423 -3.47 -26.66 -29.81
CA ARG A 423 -3.52 -26.39 -31.27
C ARG A 423 -2.21 -26.68 -32.00
N GLY A 424 -1.13 -27.04 -31.29
CA GLY A 424 0.12 -27.51 -31.91
C GLY A 424 0.90 -26.46 -32.71
N GLU A 425 0.66 -25.16 -32.51
CA GLU A 425 1.39 -24.10 -33.20
C GLU A 425 2.74 -23.84 -32.52
N LYS A 426 3.85 -24.15 -33.21
CA LYS A 426 5.21 -23.82 -32.75
C LYS A 426 5.36 -22.30 -32.60
N VAL A 427 5.97 -21.89 -31.49
CA VAL A 427 6.30 -20.49 -31.17
C VAL A 427 7.34 -19.96 -32.16
N GLU A 428 6.89 -19.43 -33.29
CA GLU A 428 7.59 -18.37 -34.00
C GLU A 428 7.01 -17.01 -33.58
N SER A 429 7.91 -16.07 -33.36
CA SER A 429 7.63 -14.70 -32.93
C SER A 429 6.65 -14.02 -33.89
N GLY A 430 5.36 -13.97 -33.54
CA GLY A 430 4.36 -13.29 -34.38
C GLY A 430 2.92 -13.60 -34.00
N CYS A 431 2.28 -12.64 -33.34
CA CYS A 431 0.88 -12.59 -32.91
C CYS A 431 -0.18 -13.00 -33.96
N ASN A 432 -1.21 -13.75 -33.52
CA ASN A 432 -2.63 -13.31 -33.54
C ASN A 432 -3.56 -14.30 -32.81
N PHE A 433 -4.22 -13.84 -31.75
CA PHE A 433 -5.31 -14.57 -31.07
C PHE A 433 -6.56 -13.69 -31.04
N GLN A 434 -7.62 -14.08 -31.77
CA GLN A 434 -8.92 -13.40 -31.88
C GLN A 434 -9.99 -14.16 -31.08
N GLU A 435 -10.21 -13.71 -29.84
CA GLU A 435 -11.40 -13.82 -28.96
C GLU A 435 -11.00 -13.34 -27.54
N GLY A 436 -9.71 -13.40 -27.21
CA GLY A 436 -9.05 -12.72 -26.08
C GLY A 436 -8.46 -11.32 -26.40
N THR A 437 -8.84 -10.72 -27.54
CA THR A 437 -8.26 -9.42 -27.99
C THR A 437 -8.72 -8.26 -27.14
N GLY A 438 -10.00 -8.22 -26.74
CA GLY A 438 -10.58 -7.10 -25.98
C GLY A 438 -9.96 -6.94 -24.60
N LEU A 439 -9.87 -8.03 -23.83
CA LEU A 439 -9.24 -8.02 -22.51
C LEU A 439 -7.75 -7.69 -22.60
N LYS A 440 -7.01 -8.33 -23.52
CA LYS A 440 -5.59 -8.05 -23.72
C LYS A 440 -5.37 -6.59 -24.13
N GLU A 441 -6.19 -6.07 -25.04
CA GLU A 441 -6.15 -4.67 -25.46
C GLU A 441 -6.45 -3.73 -24.28
N TRP A 442 -7.45 -4.05 -23.45
CA TRP A 442 -7.78 -3.26 -22.26
C TRP A 442 -6.64 -3.27 -21.23
N LEU A 443 -6.14 -4.45 -20.86
CA LEU A 443 -5.04 -4.62 -19.90
C LEU A 443 -3.74 -3.97 -20.38
N THR A 444 -3.50 -3.90 -21.69
CA THR A 444 -2.27 -3.32 -22.26
C THR A 444 -2.37 -1.83 -22.58
N ARG A 445 -3.52 -1.36 -23.08
CA ARG A 445 -3.72 -0.02 -23.66
C ARG A 445 -4.93 0.74 -23.11
N GLY A 446 -5.91 0.06 -22.51
CA GLY A 446 -7.12 0.66 -21.93
C GLY A 446 -6.86 1.33 -20.57
N ASN A 447 -7.92 1.87 -19.96
CA ASN A 447 -7.85 2.44 -18.61
C ASN A 447 -8.14 1.36 -17.57
N VAL A 448 -7.14 1.02 -16.77
CA VAL A 448 -7.15 -0.08 -15.80
C VAL A 448 -6.99 0.50 -14.40
N ILE A 449 -7.94 0.21 -13.52
CA ILE A 449 -7.88 0.59 -12.11
C ILE A 449 -7.70 -0.68 -11.30
N TYR A 450 -6.70 -0.68 -10.42
CA TYR A 450 -6.48 -1.70 -9.40
C TYR A 450 -6.69 -1.10 -8.02
N LYS A 451 -7.54 -1.71 -7.22
CA LYS A 451 -7.77 -1.35 -5.82
C LYS A 451 -7.28 -2.48 -4.92
N SER A 452 -6.53 -2.13 -3.89
CA SER A 452 -6.12 -3.08 -2.85
C SER A 452 -6.48 -2.55 -1.47
N VAL A 453 -6.99 -3.44 -0.62
CA VAL A 453 -7.18 -3.23 0.84
C VAL A 453 -6.26 -4.13 1.66
N GLY A 454 -5.65 -5.13 1.03
CA GLY A 454 -4.77 -6.13 1.63
C GLY A 454 -5.45 -7.48 1.72
N LEU A 455 -4.75 -8.51 1.28
CA LEU A 455 -5.16 -9.92 1.35
C LEU A 455 -4.09 -10.67 2.14
N GLY A 456 -4.49 -11.39 3.19
CA GLY A 456 -3.56 -12.10 4.09
C GLY A 456 -2.72 -13.18 3.38
N LEU A 457 -3.28 -13.82 2.36
CA LEU A 457 -2.57 -14.76 1.46
C LEU A 457 -1.32 -14.14 0.84
N MET A 458 -1.33 -12.84 0.53
CA MET A 458 -0.14 -12.16 0.02
C MET A 458 0.98 -12.14 1.06
N ASP A 459 0.64 -12.00 2.35
CA ASP A 459 1.64 -12.05 3.42
C ASP A 459 2.20 -13.47 3.58
N VAL A 460 1.35 -14.51 3.48
CA VAL A 460 1.77 -15.92 3.53
C VAL A 460 2.77 -16.24 2.42
N VAL A 461 2.38 -16.02 1.16
CA VAL A 461 3.17 -16.41 -0.01
C VAL A 461 4.48 -15.63 -0.07
N VAL A 462 4.41 -14.31 0.08
CA VAL A 462 5.61 -13.45 0.00
C VAL A 462 6.50 -13.66 1.23
N GLY A 463 5.91 -13.90 2.41
CA GLY A 463 6.66 -14.21 3.62
C GLY A 463 7.50 -15.47 3.46
N HIS A 464 6.90 -16.57 3.00
CA HIS A 464 7.60 -17.83 2.74
C HIS A 464 8.73 -17.65 1.71
N GLY A 465 8.45 -16.97 0.58
CA GLY A 465 9.48 -16.71 -0.43
C GLY A 465 10.64 -15.83 0.09
N VAL A 466 10.38 -14.91 1.03
CA VAL A 466 11.42 -14.12 1.68
C VAL A 466 12.27 -14.96 2.64
N VAL A 467 11.67 -15.88 3.40
CA VAL A 467 12.42 -16.81 4.26
C VAL A 467 13.28 -17.73 3.42
N GLU A 468 12.73 -18.30 2.36
CA GLU A 468 13.47 -19.18 1.44
C GLU A 468 14.69 -18.44 0.86
N MET A 469 14.49 -17.23 0.35
CA MET A 469 15.59 -16.42 -0.19
C MET A 469 16.62 -16.03 0.88
N ALA A 470 16.17 -15.74 2.10
CA ALA A 470 17.08 -15.44 3.21
C ALA A 470 17.98 -16.65 3.51
N VAL A 471 17.40 -17.85 3.62
CA VAL A 471 18.15 -19.10 3.86
C VAL A 471 19.14 -19.37 2.72
N GLN A 472 18.71 -19.26 1.46
CA GLN A 472 19.56 -19.48 0.29
C GLN A 472 20.79 -18.54 0.27
N ARG A 473 20.63 -17.32 0.81
CA ARG A 473 21.69 -16.30 0.85
C ARG A 473 22.42 -16.20 2.19
N GLY A 474 22.16 -17.13 3.12
CA GLY A 474 22.78 -17.12 4.45
C GLY A 474 22.44 -15.88 5.29
N MET A 475 21.23 -15.34 5.11
CA MET A 475 20.71 -14.20 5.89
C MET A 475 19.69 -14.68 6.92
N GLY A 476 19.61 -14.01 8.07
CA GLY A 476 18.72 -14.37 9.16
C GLY A 476 19.41 -15.20 10.23
N THR A 477 18.73 -15.34 11.37
CA THR A 477 19.14 -16.24 12.45
C THR A 477 18.35 -17.54 12.35
N ARG A 478 19.04 -18.68 12.23
CA ARG A 478 18.42 -20.01 12.29
C ARG A 478 18.43 -20.53 13.73
N ILE A 479 17.28 -21.02 14.16
CA ILE A 479 17.09 -21.67 15.45
C ILE A 479 16.76 -23.12 15.12
N GLU A 480 17.73 -24.01 15.36
CA GLU A 480 17.56 -25.45 15.20
C GLU A 480 16.68 -26.03 16.31
N ASP A 481 16.12 -27.22 16.10
CA ASP A 481 15.28 -27.95 17.07
C ASP A 481 14.09 -27.13 17.62
N PHE A 482 13.50 -26.28 16.77
CA PHE A 482 12.28 -25.52 17.05
C PHE A 482 11.05 -26.33 16.60
N ASP A 483 10.71 -27.34 17.41
CA ASP A 483 9.56 -28.22 17.20
C ASP A 483 8.37 -27.82 18.11
#